data_AF-A0A0F9ENE4-F1
#
_entry.id   AF-A0A0F9ENE4-F1
#
_cell.length_a   1.000
_cell.length_b   1.000
_cell.length_c   1.000
_cell.angle_alpha   90.00
_cell.angle_beta   90.00
_cell.angle_gamma   90.00
#
_symmetry.space_group_name_H-M   'P 1'
#
loop_
_entity.id
_entity.type
_entity.pdbx_description
1 polymer ?
#
loop_
_entity_poly.entity_id
_entity_poly.type
_entity_poly.pdbx_seq_one_letter_code
_entity_poly.pdbx_strand_id
1 'polypeptide(L)'
;SGLPKWNNTRITPVLIFRERTLSRLKELKLASSKSKPGDFAFCFADGTRFGKSWWRKRFIRAMEKADIDRVSRNLKPHSFRHSLNTILRDAGKDSAKIRAALGWKRERTQDGYTHFNEEHFKDMIIEEQ
;
A
#
# COMPACT_ATOMS: atom_id res chain seq x y z
N SER A 1 6.25 -19.16 -0.45
CA SER A 1 6.98 -18.25 -1.36
C SER A 1 5.97 -17.34 -2.06
N GLY A 2 5.97 -16.04 -1.71
CA GLY A 2 5.07 -15.02 -2.26
C GLY A 2 5.57 -14.41 -3.57
N LEU A 3 6.15 -15.22 -4.45
CA LEU A 3 6.70 -14.73 -5.71
C LEU A 3 5.58 -14.11 -6.57
N PRO A 4 5.82 -12.95 -7.21
CA PRO A 4 4.80 -12.28 -7.99
C PRO A 4 4.34 -13.17 -9.15
N LYS A 5 3.02 -13.24 -9.36
CA LYS A 5 2.45 -13.89 -10.54
C LYS A 5 3.01 -13.20 -11.80
N TRP A 6 3.68 -13.96 -12.66
CA TRP A 6 4.33 -13.49 -13.90
C TRP A 6 5.49 -12.52 -13.70
N ASN A 7 6.26 -12.64 -12.61
CA ASN A 7 7.44 -11.83 -12.33
C ASN A 7 7.20 -10.30 -12.31
N ASN A 8 5.95 -9.86 -12.11
CA ASN A 8 5.62 -8.43 -12.08
C ASN A 8 6.04 -7.85 -10.74
N THR A 9 7.23 -7.29 -10.70
CA THR A 9 7.70 -6.44 -9.60
C THR A 9 7.27 -5.00 -9.84
N ARG A 10 7.10 -4.26 -8.75
CA ARG A 10 6.92 -2.81 -8.80
C ARG A 10 7.53 -2.19 -7.56
N ILE A 11 7.92 -0.93 -7.69
CA ILE A 11 8.30 -0.09 -6.57
C ILE A 11 7.06 0.72 -6.19
N THR A 12 6.65 0.66 -4.92
CA THR A 12 5.56 1.46 -4.38
C THR A 12 6.11 2.24 -3.19
N PRO A 13 6.31 3.57 -3.31
CA PRO A 13 6.71 4.38 -2.17
C PRO A 13 5.58 4.48 -1.15
N VAL A 14 5.92 4.83 0.08
CA VAL A 14 4.92 5.30 1.05
C VAL A 14 4.59 6.75 0.71
N LEU A 15 3.42 6.96 0.11
CA LEU A 15 3.05 8.24 -0.53
C LEU A 15 2.40 9.25 0.41
N ILE A 16 1.74 8.77 1.46
CA ILE A 16 1.06 9.59 2.47
C ILE A 16 1.43 9.06 3.85
N PHE A 17 1.41 9.93 4.85
CA PHE A 17 1.77 9.60 6.23
C PHE A 17 3.13 8.90 6.34
N ARG A 18 4.12 9.38 5.57
CA ARG A 18 5.37 8.67 5.30
C ARG A 18 6.13 8.36 6.57
N GLU A 19 6.47 9.38 7.35
CA GLU A 19 7.28 9.22 8.56
C GLU A 19 6.57 8.33 9.58
N ARG A 20 5.27 8.55 9.80
CA ARG A 20 4.45 7.73 10.70
C ARG A 20 4.44 6.26 10.27
N THR A 21 4.21 6.01 8.98
CA THR A 21 4.13 4.65 8.43
C THR A 21 5.48 3.95 8.50
N LEU A 22 6.56 4.63 8.09
CA LEU A 22 7.91 4.07 8.15
C LEU A 22 8.36 3.80 9.58
N SER A 23 8.06 4.70 10.52
CA SER A 23 8.34 4.48 11.95
C SER A 23 7.63 3.22 12.46
N ARG A 24 6.32 3.08 12.20
CA ARG A 24 5.56 1.89 12.60
C ARG A 24 6.05 0.60 11.94
N LEU A 25 6.44 0.64 10.67
CA LEU A 25 7.02 -0.54 10.00
C LEU A 25 8.39 -0.92 10.59
N LYS A 26 9.22 0.06 10.98
CA LYS A 26 10.48 -0.19 11.69
C LYS A 26 10.23 -0.81 13.06
N GLU A 27 9.31 -0.27 13.85
CA GLU A 27 8.91 -0.83 15.15
C GLU A 27 8.44 -2.28 15.00
N LEU A 28 7.56 -2.56 14.04
CA LEU A 28 7.07 -3.92 13.76
C LEU A 28 8.21 -4.88 13.38
N LYS A 29 9.16 -4.41 12.56
CA LYS A 29 10.32 -5.23 12.17
C LYS A 29 11.23 -5.53 13.36
N LEU A 30 11.47 -4.56 14.24
CA LEU A 30 12.30 -4.71 15.44
C LEU A 30 11.65 -5.65 16.46
N ALA A 31 10.33 -5.59 16.62
CA ALA A 31 9.59 -6.45 17.54
C ALA A 31 9.36 -7.87 16.99
N SER A 32 9.60 -8.10 15.70
CA SER A 32 9.36 -9.40 15.07
C SER A 32 10.54 -10.35 15.25
N SER A 33 10.26 -11.57 15.73
CA SER A 33 11.21 -12.68 15.66
C SER A 33 11.36 -13.26 14.25
N LYS A 34 10.56 -12.78 13.29
CA LYS A 34 10.52 -13.17 11.87
C LYS A 34 11.00 -12.00 11.01
N SER A 35 12.29 -11.98 10.71
CA SER A 35 12.96 -10.90 9.98
C SER A 35 13.88 -11.40 8.86
N LYS A 36 13.89 -12.70 8.59
CA LYS A 36 14.73 -13.29 7.54
C LYS A 36 14.14 -12.97 6.16
N PRO A 37 14.98 -12.89 5.11
CA PRO A 37 14.48 -12.80 3.75
C PRO A 37 13.46 -13.92 3.46
N GLY A 38 12.27 -13.54 2.99
CA GLY A 38 11.17 -14.47 2.72
C GLY A 38 10.13 -14.60 3.84
N ASP A 39 10.40 -14.09 5.04
CA ASP A 39 9.40 -13.97 6.10
C ASP A 39 8.31 -12.95 5.74
N PHE A 40 7.10 -13.16 6.25
CA PHE A 40 6.02 -12.21 6.07
C PHE A 40 6.22 -11.00 7.00
N ALA A 41 6.15 -9.78 6.43
CA ALA A 41 6.13 -8.55 7.22
C ALA A 41 4.95 -8.47 8.21
N PHE A 42 3.85 -9.18 7.90
CA PHE A 42 2.66 -9.28 8.75
C PHE A 42 2.28 -10.76 8.91
N CYS A 43 2.51 -11.31 10.09
CA CYS A 43 2.22 -12.71 10.43
C CYS A 43 1.83 -12.85 11.91
N PHE A 44 1.33 -14.05 12.25
CA PHE A 44 1.21 -14.46 13.64
C PHE A 44 2.60 -14.69 14.27
N ALA A 45 2.66 -14.80 15.59
CA ALA A 45 3.92 -15.00 16.32
C ALA A 45 4.68 -16.27 15.88
N ASP A 46 3.96 -17.29 15.41
CA ASP A 46 4.54 -18.53 14.85
C ASP A 46 5.11 -18.35 13.43
N GLY A 47 4.88 -17.20 12.78
CA GLY A 47 5.31 -16.89 11.42
C GLY A 47 4.28 -17.25 10.34
N THR A 48 3.11 -17.77 10.71
CA THR A 48 2.06 -18.12 9.75
C THR A 48 1.35 -16.88 9.20
N ARG A 49 0.90 -16.97 7.94
CA ARG A 49 0.27 -15.85 7.23
C ARG A 49 -1.11 -15.50 7.82
N PHE A 50 -1.46 -14.21 7.83
CA PHE A 50 -2.83 -13.81 8.08
C PHE A 50 -3.80 -14.23 6.96
N GLY A 51 -4.92 -14.82 7.35
CA GLY A 51 -6.01 -15.15 6.43
C GLY A 51 -6.85 -13.94 6.02
N LYS A 52 -7.66 -14.08 4.96
CA LYS A 52 -8.58 -13.03 4.48
C LYS A 52 -9.55 -12.55 5.57
N SER A 53 -10.06 -13.46 6.40
CA SER A 53 -10.97 -13.15 7.50
C SER A 53 -10.31 -12.28 8.57
N TRP A 54 -9.03 -12.51 8.86
CA TRP A 54 -8.25 -11.69 9.80
C TRP A 54 -8.15 -10.24 9.31
N TRP A 55 -7.74 -10.04 8.05
CA TRP A 55 -7.65 -8.70 7.44
C TRP A 55 -8.99 -7.99 7.44
N ARG A 56 -10.08 -8.69 7.09
CA ARG A 56 -11.44 -8.14 7.13
C ARG A 56 -11.82 -7.68 8.54
N LYS A 57 -11.63 -8.52 9.56
CA LYS A 57 -11.96 -8.18 10.96
C LYS A 57 -11.14 -6.99 11.46
N ARG A 58 -9.85 -6.92 11.13
CA ARG A 58 -8.98 -5.80 11.53
C ARG A 58 -9.33 -4.49 10.83
N PHE A 59 -9.67 -4.54 9.54
CA PHE A 59 -10.19 -3.38 8.82
C PHE A 59 -11.48 -2.85 9.46
N ILE A 60 -12.44 -3.73 9.75
CA ILE A 60 -13.70 -3.35 10.40
C ILE A 60 -13.44 -2.67 11.75
N ARG A 61 -12.63 -3.29 12.62
CA ARG A 61 -12.26 -2.72 13.92
C ARG A 61 -11.54 -1.38 13.80
N ALA A 62 -10.71 -1.19 12.76
CA ALA A 62 -10.04 0.08 12.53
C ALA A 62 -11.03 1.19 12.13
N MET A 63 -12.05 0.86 11.33
CA MET A 63 -13.11 1.81 10.97
C MET A 63 -13.95 2.19 12.19
N GLU A 64 -14.34 1.20 12.99
CA GLU A 64 -15.10 1.42 14.24
C GLU A 64 -14.31 2.28 15.24
N LYS A 65 -13.02 1.98 15.45
CA LYS A 65 -12.15 2.75 16.34
C LYS A 65 -11.97 4.20 15.89
N ALA A 66 -12.00 4.44 14.58
CA ALA A 66 -11.86 5.77 14.00
C ALA A 66 -13.20 6.50 13.82
N ASP A 67 -14.31 5.91 14.27
CA ASP A 67 -15.68 6.42 14.08
C ASP A 67 -16.03 6.70 12.60
N ILE A 68 -15.56 5.83 11.70
CA ILE A 68 -15.82 5.93 10.26
C ILE A 68 -16.96 4.98 9.90
N ASP A 69 -18.10 5.53 9.47
CA ASP A 69 -19.21 4.74 8.94
C ASP A 69 -18.85 4.08 7.60
N ARG A 70 -18.38 2.85 7.70
CA ARG A 70 -18.07 2.02 6.54
C ARG A 70 -19.28 1.40 5.85
N VAL A 71 -20.44 1.34 6.51
CA VAL A 71 -21.61 0.60 6.02
C VAL A 71 -22.38 1.47 5.05
N SER A 72 -22.81 2.65 5.46
CA SER A 72 -23.54 3.57 4.58
C SER A 72 -22.69 4.01 3.39
N ARG A 73 -21.39 4.22 3.62
CA ARG A 73 -20.40 4.63 2.61
C ARG A 73 -19.84 3.46 1.79
N ASN A 74 -20.25 2.22 2.06
CA ASN A 74 -19.78 1.00 1.40
C ASN A 74 -18.24 0.90 1.30
N LEU A 75 -17.54 1.26 2.39
CA LEU A 75 -16.08 1.30 2.42
C LEU A 75 -15.49 -0.11 2.54
N LYS A 76 -14.53 -0.37 1.66
CA LYS A 76 -13.74 -1.60 1.61
C LYS A 76 -12.25 -1.21 1.57
N PRO A 77 -11.31 -2.12 1.85
CA PRO A 77 -9.88 -1.83 1.69
C PRO A 77 -9.53 -1.28 0.29
N HIS A 78 -10.24 -1.73 -0.75
CA HIS A 78 -10.08 -1.20 -2.10
C HIS A 78 -10.47 0.28 -2.24
N SER A 79 -11.47 0.75 -1.49
CA SER A 79 -11.89 2.16 -1.46
C SER A 79 -10.74 3.08 -1.07
N PHE A 80 -9.81 2.63 -0.22
CA PHE A 80 -8.67 3.43 0.25
C PHE A 80 -7.66 3.65 -0.88
N ARG A 81 -7.49 2.66 -1.77
CA ARG A 81 -6.68 2.82 -2.99
C ARG A 81 -7.31 3.84 -3.94
N HIS A 82 -8.64 3.90 -4.03
CA HIS A 82 -9.33 4.93 -4.80
C HIS A 82 -9.13 6.31 -4.20
N SER A 83 -9.33 6.46 -2.88
CA SER A 83 -9.08 7.72 -2.18
C SER A 83 -7.64 8.20 -2.37
N LEU A 84 -6.65 7.31 -2.27
CA LEU A 84 -5.25 7.65 -2.52
C LEU A 84 -5.02 8.14 -3.95
N ASN A 85 -5.63 7.50 -4.95
CA ASN A 85 -5.55 8.00 -6.32
C ASN A 85 -6.15 9.40 -6.46
N THR A 86 -7.32 9.65 -5.88
CA THR A 86 -7.96 10.98 -5.93
C THR A 86 -7.05 12.04 -5.29
N ILE A 87 -6.53 11.78 -4.08
CA ILE A 87 -5.61 12.69 -3.38
C ILE A 87 -4.38 13.02 -4.24
N LEU A 88 -3.77 12.02 -4.88
CA LEU A 88 -2.61 12.24 -5.75
C LEU A 88 -2.96 13.03 -7.01
N ARG A 89 -4.15 12.82 -7.58
CA ARG A 89 -4.63 13.57 -8.76
C ARG A 89 -4.89 15.02 -8.42
N ASP A 90 -5.56 15.26 -7.29
CA ASP A 90 -5.89 16.61 -6.81
C ASP A 90 -4.62 17.39 -6.46
N ALA A 91 -3.57 16.70 -5.99
CA ALA A 91 -2.24 17.26 -5.78
C ALA A 91 -1.40 17.42 -7.08
N GLY A 92 -2.01 17.24 -8.26
CA GLY A 92 -1.35 17.45 -9.57
C GLY A 92 -0.27 16.44 -9.92
N LYS A 93 -0.23 15.27 -9.26
CA LYS A 93 0.83 14.28 -9.48
C LYS A 93 0.68 13.57 -10.83
N ASP A 94 1.83 13.17 -11.41
CA ASP A 94 1.90 12.55 -12.72
C ASP A 94 1.07 11.26 -12.81
N SER A 95 0.18 11.21 -13.81
CA SER A 95 -0.74 10.09 -14.04
C SER A 95 -0.08 8.74 -14.32
N ALA A 96 1.07 8.73 -14.99
CA ALA A 96 1.87 7.54 -15.26
C ALA A 96 2.56 7.06 -13.97
N LYS A 97 3.12 7.97 -13.16
CA LYS A 97 3.69 7.62 -11.85
C LYS A 97 2.64 7.08 -10.89
N ILE A 98 1.44 7.66 -10.84
CA ILE A 98 0.31 7.13 -10.03
C ILE A 98 -0.02 5.70 -10.46
N ARG A 99 -0.14 5.45 -11.77
CA ARG A 99 -0.44 4.11 -12.31
C ARG A 99 0.62 3.09 -11.97
N ALA A 100 1.90 3.46 -12.11
CA ALA A 100 3.05 2.62 -11.79
C ALA A 100 3.08 2.27 -10.30
N ALA A 101 2.98 3.28 -9.43
CA ALA A 101 3.03 3.10 -7.97
C ALA A 101 1.86 2.27 -7.44
N LEU A 102 0.65 2.45 -7.98
CA LEU A 102 -0.53 1.70 -7.54
C LEU A 102 -0.64 0.33 -8.21
N GLY A 103 -0.02 0.12 -9.37
CA GLY A 103 -0.02 -1.15 -10.11
C GLY A 103 -1.31 -1.39 -10.90
N TRP A 104 -1.67 -0.47 -11.79
CA TRP A 104 -2.77 -0.63 -12.76
C TRP A 104 -2.26 -1.10 -14.13
N LYS A 105 -2.87 -2.14 -14.69
CA LYS A 105 -2.37 -2.92 -15.84
C LYS A 105 -3.10 -2.74 -17.18
N ARG A 106 -4.08 -1.83 -17.33
CA ARG A 106 -4.87 -1.80 -18.59
C ARG A 106 -3.97 -1.59 -19.82
N GLU A 107 -4.24 -2.42 -20.83
CA GLU A 107 -3.49 -2.65 -22.07
C GLU A 107 -3.15 -1.36 -22.83
N ARG A 108 -4.09 -0.40 -22.90
CA ARG A 108 -3.91 0.89 -23.58
C ARG A 108 -2.91 1.85 -22.91
N THR A 109 -2.20 1.42 -21.87
CA THR A 109 -1.25 2.24 -21.10
C THR A 109 0.14 1.60 -21.00
N GLN A 110 0.34 0.39 -21.52
CA GLN A 110 1.63 -0.29 -21.41
C GLN A 110 2.64 0.11 -22.50
N ASP A 111 2.21 0.71 -23.60
CA ASP A 111 3.07 0.94 -24.78
C ASP A 111 4.14 2.04 -24.63
N GLY A 112 4.26 2.66 -23.45
CA GLY A 112 5.19 3.77 -23.22
C GLY A 112 5.87 3.77 -21.85
N TYR A 113 6.09 2.60 -21.24
CA TYR A 113 6.71 2.58 -19.90
C TYR A 113 8.16 3.07 -19.92
N THR A 114 8.34 4.33 -19.52
CA THR A 114 9.54 4.79 -18.81
C THR A 114 9.74 3.90 -17.58
N HIS A 115 10.92 3.30 -17.44
CA HIS A 115 11.28 2.53 -16.24
C HIS A 115 11.46 3.47 -15.05
N PHE A 116 10.39 3.69 -14.28
CA PHE A 116 10.47 4.46 -13.04
C PHE A 116 11.24 3.67 -11.98
N ASN A 117 12.36 4.22 -11.55
CA ASN A 117 13.08 3.81 -10.33
C ASN A 117 12.62 4.64 -9.12
N GLU A 118 13.21 4.39 -7.95
CA GLU A 118 12.85 5.07 -6.68
C GLU A 118 12.93 6.60 -6.77
N GLU A 119 13.95 7.15 -7.44
CA GLU A 119 14.19 8.59 -7.57
C GLU A 119 13.03 9.30 -8.27
N HIS A 120 12.45 8.66 -9.29
CA HIS A 120 11.34 9.23 -10.05
C HIS A 120 10.04 9.36 -9.25
N PHE A 121 9.94 8.76 -8.05
CA PHE A 121 8.75 8.84 -7.22
C PHE A 121 8.89 9.82 -6.04
N LYS A 122 10.03 10.50 -5.88
CA LYS A 122 10.23 11.43 -4.76
C LYS A 122 9.20 12.57 -4.75
N ASP A 123 8.86 13.08 -5.93
CA ASP A 123 7.85 14.12 -6.13
C ASP A 123 6.41 13.64 -5.86
N MET A 124 6.18 12.33 -5.71
CA MET A 124 4.86 11.75 -5.45
C MET A 124 4.49 11.74 -3.97
N ILE A 125 5.46 11.98 -3.08
CA ILE A 125 5.23 12.05 -1.64
C ILE A 125 4.40 13.31 -1.35
N ILE A 126 3.36 13.13 -0.53
CA ILE A 126 2.58 14.23 0.03
C ILE A 126 3.00 14.37 1.49
N GLU A 127 3.61 15.50 1.80
CA GLU A 127 3.98 15.85 3.16
C GLU A 127 2.74 16.12 4.02
N GLU A 128 2.78 15.72 5.29
CA GLU A 128 1.75 16.11 6.27
C GLU A 128 1.83 17.64 6.47
N GLN A 129 0.70 18.34 6.40
CA GLN A 129 0.59 19.72 6.89
C GLN A 129 0.44 19.74 8.41
#